data_AF-A0A3A4KHQ2-F1
#
_entry.id   AF-A0A3A4KHQ2-F1
#
_cell.length_a   1.000
_cell.length_b   1.000
_cell.length_c   1.000
_cell.angle_alpha   90.00
_cell.angle_beta   90.00
_cell.angle_gamma   90.00
#
_symmetry.space_group_name_H-M   'P 1'
#
loop_
_entity.id
_entity.type
_entity.pdbx_description
1 polymer ?
#
loop_
_entity_poly.entity_id
_entity_poly.type
_entity_poly.pdbx_seq_one_letter_code
_entity_poly.pdbx_strand_id
1 'polypeptide(L)'
;MVPCRTRGAPGTVEVEERIWMTGAFPQRRALTAALDLAVRAPSVYHRPPWRWRVDSRAVRLHLDPTCMHRDAVIGCGAAMHHLRISLAALGWSTIVDRFPTPADPTHLASLEPVPHRPTGSELALHGAISRRGGDDRFGSRPLPPGYLGLVSERAATLGATVHRPADAARDRLVAAIELAAHHHSIPTPSNRPGGLPRDIERTPAIENHHATTDSTELLILGTRTDDPRAHLDAGEALSAVLLTATNIGLDTRILTEPMAHEALRTEIRTHVLGRRDHPQAIIRIGRPTAVAALDCQGTSVTDPGTTAAPRGRYAPYAEPMARNGIPR
;
A
#
# COMPACT_ATOMS: atom_id res chain seq x y z
N MET A 1 -6.26 15.35 -15.08
CA MET A 1 -5.24 16.27 -15.64
C MET A 1 -4.06 16.20 -14.70
N VAL A 2 -3.02 15.43 -15.03
CA VAL A 2 -1.86 15.26 -14.15
C VAL A 2 -1.18 16.63 -14.06
N PRO A 3 -1.08 17.27 -12.89
CA PRO A 3 -0.36 18.53 -12.79
C PRO A 3 1.09 18.27 -13.16
N CYS A 4 1.63 19.13 -14.01
CA CYS A 4 3.04 19.15 -14.40
C CYS A 4 3.86 19.43 -13.13
N ARG A 5 4.18 18.37 -12.37
CA ARG A 5 5.20 18.43 -11.31
C ARG A 5 6.54 18.52 -12.03
N THR A 6 7.39 19.43 -11.56
CA THR A 6 8.74 19.69 -12.09
C THR A 6 9.47 18.38 -12.44
N ARG A 7 9.99 18.27 -13.68
CA ARG A 7 10.82 17.13 -14.13
C ARG A 7 11.86 16.80 -13.05
N GLY A 8 11.96 15.53 -12.69
CA GLY A 8 12.96 15.03 -11.75
C GLY A 8 12.63 15.13 -10.25
N ALA A 9 11.43 15.56 -9.83
CA ALA A 9 11.04 15.51 -8.42
C ALA A 9 10.61 14.08 -7.97
N PRO A 10 10.77 13.69 -6.70
CA PRO A 10 10.27 12.41 -6.18
C PRO A 10 8.75 12.25 -6.39
N GLY A 11 8.32 11.05 -6.77
CA GLY A 11 6.92 10.74 -7.11
C GLY A 11 6.44 11.30 -8.46
N THR A 12 7.35 11.73 -9.34
CA THR A 12 7.00 12.20 -10.68
C THR A 12 6.90 11.07 -11.70
N VAL A 13 6.09 11.31 -12.72
CA VAL A 13 5.97 10.46 -13.91
C VAL A 13 6.53 11.25 -15.10
N GLU A 14 7.63 10.77 -15.66
CA GLU A 14 8.21 11.28 -16.90
C GLU A 14 7.68 10.41 -18.07
N VAL A 15 6.93 11.04 -18.98
CA VAL A 15 6.37 10.37 -20.17
C VAL A 15 7.08 10.90 -21.41
N GLU A 16 7.65 10.02 -22.22
CA GLU A 16 8.21 10.40 -23.52
C GLU A 16 7.07 10.60 -24.54
N GLU A 17 6.98 11.78 -25.18
CA GLU A 17 5.80 12.18 -25.99
C GLU A 17 5.67 11.48 -27.37
N ARG A 18 6.63 10.62 -27.76
CA ARG A 18 6.56 9.83 -29.01
C ARG A 18 5.98 8.43 -28.75
N ILE A 19 4.71 8.35 -28.37
CA ILE A 19 4.05 7.06 -28.13
C ILE A 19 2.64 7.13 -28.74
N TRP A 20 1.95 6.00 -28.82
CA TRP A 20 0.55 5.79 -29.28
C TRP A 20 0.41 5.50 -30.78
N MET A 21 0.67 4.25 -31.21
CA MET A 21 0.03 3.69 -32.43
C MET A 21 0.01 2.14 -32.51
N THR A 22 0.23 1.37 -31.44
CA THR A 22 0.11 -0.10 -31.49
C THR A 22 -0.69 -0.66 -30.33
N GLY A 23 -1.65 -1.55 -30.61
CA GLY A 23 -2.51 -2.22 -29.61
C GLY A 23 -1.80 -3.21 -28.68
N ALA A 24 -0.46 -3.25 -28.71
CA ALA A 24 0.37 -4.11 -27.89
C ALA A 24 0.78 -3.45 -26.55
N PHE A 25 0.42 -2.19 -26.33
CA PHE A 25 0.77 -1.43 -25.11
C PHE A 25 -0.46 -0.71 -24.53
N PRO A 26 -0.58 -0.53 -23.21
CA PRO A 26 -1.69 0.16 -22.59
C PRO A 26 -1.89 1.57 -23.17
N GLN A 27 -3.15 1.93 -23.42
CA GLN A 27 -3.50 3.29 -23.80
C GLN A 27 -3.12 4.26 -22.67
N ARG A 28 -2.76 5.49 -23.03
CA ARG A 28 -2.37 6.56 -22.08
C ARG A 28 -3.29 6.68 -20.88
N ARG A 29 -4.62 6.61 -21.08
CA ARG A 29 -5.61 6.72 -20.00
C ARG A 29 -5.48 5.58 -18.97
N ALA A 30 -5.33 4.34 -19.45
CA ALA A 30 -5.14 3.18 -18.58
C ALA A 30 -3.82 3.28 -17.80
N LEU A 31 -2.75 3.71 -18.47
CA LEU A 31 -1.46 3.88 -17.82
C LEU A 31 -1.47 4.99 -16.76
N THR A 32 -2.07 6.16 -17.06
CA THR A 32 -2.23 7.24 -16.08
C THR A 32 -3.02 6.75 -14.87
N ALA A 33 -4.15 6.08 -15.08
CA ALA A 33 -4.97 5.56 -13.98
C ALA A 33 -4.20 4.55 -13.11
N ALA A 34 -3.39 3.68 -13.72
CA ALA A 34 -2.57 2.73 -12.99
C ALA A 34 -1.46 3.39 -12.18
N LEU A 35 -0.81 4.41 -12.74
CA LEU A 35 0.22 5.19 -12.02
C LEU A 35 -0.38 6.03 -10.89
N ASP A 36 -1.58 6.59 -11.06
CA ASP A 36 -2.29 7.33 -10.01
C ASP A 36 -2.63 6.43 -8.80
N LEU A 37 -2.84 5.14 -9.02
CA LEU A 37 -3.00 4.15 -7.96
C LEU A 37 -1.65 3.66 -7.40
N ALA A 38 -0.62 3.55 -8.23
CA ALA A 38 0.73 3.19 -7.81
C ALA A 38 1.30 4.16 -6.76
N VAL A 39 1.06 5.45 -6.93
CA VAL A 39 1.53 6.49 -5.97
C VAL A 39 0.83 6.45 -4.62
N ARG A 40 -0.23 5.64 -4.44
CA ARG A 40 -0.87 5.39 -3.14
C ARG A 40 -0.16 4.33 -2.30
N ALA A 41 0.91 3.73 -2.83
CA ALA A 41 1.72 2.80 -2.09
C ALA A 41 2.30 3.43 -0.80
N PRO A 42 2.50 2.64 0.26
CA PRO A 42 3.13 3.15 1.46
C PRO A 42 4.58 3.59 1.18
N SER A 43 4.97 4.74 1.73
CA SER A 43 6.34 5.24 1.71
C SER A 43 6.73 5.72 3.10
N VAL A 44 7.96 5.43 3.51
CA VAL A 44 8.52 5.95 4.76
C VAL A 44 8.63 7.48 4.69
N TYR A 45 8.37 8.17 5.81
CA TYR A 45 8.38 9.64 5.93
C TYR A 45 7.46 10.40 4.97
N HIS A 46 6.46 9.74 4.37
CA HIS A 46 5.52 10.35 3.41
C HIS A 46 6.17 11.05 2.21
N ARG A 47 7.44 10.72 1.89
CA ARG A 47 8.12 11.18 0.68
C ARG A 47 8.25 10.01 -0.29
N PRO A 48 7.59 10.04 -1.46
CA PRO A 48 7.63 8.93 -2.40
C PRO A 48 9.04 8.79 -3.01
N PRO A 49 9.75 7.68 -2.77
CA PRO A 49 11.13 7.50 -3.25
C PRO A 49 11.24 7.10 -4.73
N TRP A 50 10.12 6.88 -5.42
CA TRP A 50 10.11 6.39 -6.79
C TRP A 50 10.04 7.52 -7.82
N ARG A 51 10.63 7.25 -8.99
CA ARG A 51 10.50 8.04 -10.21
C ARG A 51 10.09 7.10 -11.34
N TRP A 52 9.02 7.44 -12.05
CA TRP A 52 8.51 6.63 -13.15
C TRP A 52 8.96 7.20 -14.48
N ARG A 53 9.45 6.34 -15.37
CA ARG A 53 9.72 6.68 -16.77
C ARG A 53 8.92 5.78 -17.68
N VAL A 54 8.19 6.36 -18.61
CA VAL A 54 7.36 5.61 -19.57
C VAL A 54 7.92 5.80 -20.97
N ASP A 55 8.25 4.69 -21.61
CA ASP A 55 8.56 4.63 -23.04
C ASP A 55 7.48 3.85 -23.81
N SER A 56 7.70 3.63 -25.11
CA SER A 56 6.74 2.97 -26.00
C SER A 56 6.48 1.47 -25.70
N ARG A 57 7.29 0.84 -24.85
CA ARG A 57 7.25 -0.61 -24.57
C ARG A 57 7.24 -0.96 -23.09
N ALA A 58 7.76 -0.10 -22.22
CA ALA A 58 7.91 -0.39 -20.81
C ALA A 58 7.63 0.81 -19.90
N VAL A 59 7.22 0.48 -18.68
CA VAL A 59 7.19 1.39 -17.54
C VAL A 59 8.42 1.07 -16.69
N ARG A 60 9.31 2.04 -16.52
CA ARG A 60 10.55 1.89 -15.76
C ARG A 60 10.43 2.56 -14.40
N LEU A 61 10.85 1.84 -13.38
CA LEU A 61 10.90 2.28 -11.99
C LEU A 61 12.33 2.63 -11.63
N HIS A 62 12.55 3.90 -11.29
CA HIS A 62 13.81 4.37 -10.74
C HIS A 62 13.66 4.78 -9.27
N LEU A 63 14.71 4.57 -8.49
CA LEU A 63 14.88 5.14 -7.16
C LEU A 63 15.31 6.61 -7.27
N ASP A 64 14.78 7.48 -6.43
CA ASP A 64 15.29 8.83 -6.28
C ASP A 64 16.69 8.78 -5.65
N PRO A 65 17.75 9.26 -6.33
CA PRO A 65 19.13 9.17 -5.87
C PRO A 65 19.38 9.95 -4.56
N THR A 66 18.46 10.82 -4.14
CA THR A 66 18.56 11.54 -2.85
C THR A 66 18.15 10.67 -1.65
N CYS A 67 17.52 9.51 -1.88
CA CYS A 67 17.03 8.63 -0.83
C CYS A 67 17.44 7.16 -1.06
N MET A 68 18.75 6.93 -1.21
CA MET A 68 19.34 5.60 -1.41
C MET A 68 19.46 4.78 -0.11
N HIS A 69 18.37 4.68 0.65
CA HIS A 69 18.30 3.83 1.83
C HIS A 69 17.36 2.64 1.60
N ARG A 70 17.57 1.59 2.38
CA ARG A 70 16.78 0.34 2.33
C ARG A 70 15.27 0.56 2.22
N ASP A 71 14.71 1.34 3.15
CA ASP A 71 13.26 1.51 3.22
C ASP A 71 12.68 2.25 2.01
N ALA A 72 13.49 3.03 1.30
CA ALA A 72 13.10 3.65 0.04
C ALA A 72 12.95 2.59 -1.06
N VAL A 73 13.86 1.61 -1.12
CA VAL A 73 13.77 0.47 -2.05
C VAL A 73 12.55 -0.40 -1.73
N ILE A 74 12.26 -0.65 -0.46
CA ILE A 74 11.03 -1.34 -0.02
C ILE A 74 9.79 -0.55 -0.47
N GLY A 75 9.79 0.77 -0.29
CA GLY A 75 8.71 1.64 -0.79
C GLY A 75 8.53 1.53 -2.31
N CYS A 76 9.63 1.54 -3.07
CA CYS A 76 9.60 1.34 -4.52
C CYS A 76 9.01 -0.02 -4.91
N GLY A 77 9.36 -1.10 -4.20
CA GLY A 77 8.75 -2.42 -4.42
C GLY A 77 7.25 -2.41 -4.15
N ALA A 78 6.81 -1.72 -3.10
CA ALA A 78 5.39 -1.58 -2.81
C ALA A 78 4.65 -0.83 -3.93
N ALA A 79 5.23 0.25 -4.46
CA ALA A 79 4.69 1.02 -5.58
C ALA A 79 4.67 0.20 -6.88
N MET A 80 5.70 -0.61 -7.13
CA MET A 80 5.74 -1.56 -8.24
C MET A 80 4.56 -2.54 -8.16
N HIS A 81 4.32 -3.15 -7.00
CA HIS A 81 3.21 -4.08 -6.83
C HIS A 81 1.84 -3.39 -7.00
N HIS A 82 1.67 -2.15 -6.50
CA HIS A 82 0.44 -1.38 -6.75
C HIS A 82 0.21 -1.13 -8.25
N LEU A 83 1.27 -0.76 -8.99
CA LEU A 83 1.20 -0.59 -10.44
C LEU A 83 0.80 -1.90 -11.14
N ARG A 84 1.44 -3.02 -10.78
CA ARG A 84 1.17 -4.34 -11.36
C ARG A 84 -0.29 -4.76 -11.16
N ILE A 85 -0.81 -4.63 -9.93
CA ILE A 85 -2.22 -4.94 -9.63
C ILE A 85 -3.17 -4.03 -10.39
N SER A 86 -2.85 -2.74 -10.48
CA SER A 86 -3.71 -1.80 -11.22
C SER A 86 -3.69 -2.04 -12.73
N LEU A 87 -2.54 -2.36 -13.32
CA LEU A 87 -2.46 -2.74 -14.72
C LEU A 87 -3.24 -4.04 -14.98
N ALA A 88 -3.10 -5.03 -14.08
CA ALA A 88 -3.77 -6.31 -14.21
C ALA A 88 -5.29 -6.16 -14.22
N ALA A 89 -5.85 -5.33 -13.32
CA ALA A 89 -7.27 -5.00 -13.29
C ALA A 89 -7.76 -4.27 -14.56
N LEU A 90 -6.86 -3.54 -15.24
CA LEU A 90 -7.12 -2.86 -16.50
C LEU A 90 -6.84 -3.74 -17.74
N GLY A 91 -6.57 -5.04 -17.56
CA GLY A 91 -6.37 -6.00 -18.64
C GLY A 91 -4.91 -6.17 -19.08
N TRP A 92 -3.94 -5.84 -18.23
CA TRP A 92 -2.51 -5.90 -18.54
C TRP A 92 -1.71 -6.57 -17.44
N SER A 93 -1.12 -7.74 -17.71
CA SER A 93 -0.09 -8.31 -16.84
C SER A 93 1.25 -7.66 -17.15
N THR A 94 2.27 -7.89 -16.33
CA THR A 94 3.59 -7.28 -16.50
C THR A 94 4.69 -8.33 -16.43
N ILE A 95 5.55 -8.36 -17.43
CA ILE A 95 6.86 -9.04 -17.34
C ILE A 95 7.80 -8.06 -16.66
N VAL A 96 8.44 -8.47 -15.56
CA VAL A 96 9.27 -7.58 -14.73
C VAL A 96 10.72 -8.03 -14.81
N ASP A 97 11.57 -7.17 -15.37
CA ASP A 97 13.01 -7.29 -15.27
C ASP A 97 13.53 -6.41 -14.12
N ARG A 98 14.25 -6.99 -13.15
CA ARG A 98 14.69 -6.30 -11.92
C ARG A 98 16.18 -6.04 -11.99
N PHE A 99 16.58 -4.81 -11.68
CA PHE A 99 17.95 -4.31 -11.81
C PHE A 99 18.55 -4.59 -13.20
N PRO A 100 17.85 -4.20 -14.28
CA PRO A 100 18.25 -4.54 -15.65
C PRO A 100 19.52 -3.81 -16.12
N THR A 101 19.93 -2.74 -15.42
CA THR A 101 21.08 -1.90 -15.80
C THR A 101 22.12 -1.90 -14.69
N PRO A 102 23.12 -2.80 -14.71
CA PRO A 102 24.14 -2.87 -13.66
C PRO A 102 24.93 -1.58 -13.43
N ALA A 103 25.06 -0.75 -14.46
CA ALA A 103 25.74 0.55 -14.40
C ALA A 103 24.90 1.65 -13.72
N ASP A 104 23.59 1.45 -13.54
CA ASP A 104 22.67 2.40 -12.91
C ASP A 104 21.92 1.70 -11.77
N PRO A 105 22.42 1.78 -10.52
CA PRO A 105 21.77 1.15 -9.37
C PRO A 105 20.43 1.80 -9.01
N THR A 106 20.10 2.96 -9.60
CA THR A 106 18.78 3.58 -9.41
C THR A 106 17.71 2.92 -10.28
N HIS A 107 18.08 2.23 -11.36
CA HIS A 107 17.11 1.53 -12.22
C HIS A 107 16.68 0.21 -11.58
N LEU A 108 15.61 0.27 -10.78
CA LEU A 108 15.15 -0.87 -9.97
C LEU A 108 14.42 -1.91 -10.81
N ALA A 109 13.56 -1.49 -11.73
CA ALA A 109 12.80 -2.42 -12.56
C ALA A 109 12.32 -1.83 -13.89
N SER A 110 12.20 -2.69 -14.90
CA SER A 110 11.49 -2.45 -16.15
C SER A 110 10.28 -3.38 -16.24
N LEU A 111 9.09 -2.80 -16.40
CA LEU A 111 7.83 -3.53 -16.51
C LEU A 111 7.31 -3.44 -17.94
N GLU A 112 7.27 -4.57 -18.64
CA GLU A 112 6.69 -4.70 -19.98
C GLU A 112 5.24 -5.20 -19.85
N PRO A 113 4.23 -4.37 -20.15
CA PRO A 113 2.83 -4.78 -20.07
C PRO A 113 2.47 -5.72 -21.22
N VAL A 114 1.72 -6.77 -20.93
CA VAL A 114 1.20 -7.74 -21.90
C VAL A 114 -0.31 -7.93 -21.69
N PRO A 115 -1.11 -8.16 -22.76
CA PRO A 115 -2.54 -8.38 -22.63
C PRO A 115 -2.86 -9.51 -21.66
N HIS A 116 -3.84 -9.28 -20.78
CA HIS A 116 -4.19 -10.20 -19.69
C HIS A 116 -5.68 -10.12 -19.39
N ARG A 117 -6.24 -11.24 -18.92
CA ARG A 117 -7.60 -11.27 -18.38
C ARG A 117 -7.53 -11.17 -16.85
N PRO A 118 -8.08 -10.11 -16.23
CA PRO A 118 -8.01 -9.94 -14.79
C PRO A 118 -8.62 -11.13 -14.04
N THR A 119 -7.93 -11.57 -13.00
CA THR A 119 -8.43 -12.56 -12.03
C THR A 119 -9.27 -11.87 -10.96
N GLY A 120 -10.14 -12.64 -10.28
CA GLY A 120 -10.93 -12.12 -9.16
C GLY A 120 -10.05 -11.56 -8.02
N SER A 121 -8.89 -12.17 -7.80
CA SER A 121 -7.92 -11.70 -6.80
C SER A 121 -7.32 -10.34 -7.18
N GLU A 122 -6.98 -10.12 -8.44
CA GLU A 122 -6.42 -8.84 -8.91
C GLU A 122 -7.45 -7.72 -8.82
N LEU A 123 -8.71 -7.99 -9.20
CA LEU A 123 -9.81 -7.03 -9.05
C LEU A 123 -10.08 -6.68 -7.58
N ALA A 124 -10.04 -7.66 -6.69
CA ALA A 124 -10.22 -7.47 -5.25
C ALA A 124 -9.10 -6.59 -4.66
N LEU A 125 -7.84 -6.89 -4.97
CA LEU A 125 -6.69 -6.10 -4.52
C LEU A 125 -6.65 -4.70 -5.14
N HIS A 126 -7.04 -4.56 -6.41
CA HIS A 126 -7.15 -3.25 -7.07
C HIS A 126 -8.16 -2.35 -6.35
N GLY A 127 -9.34 -2.87 -6.01
CA GLY A 127 -10.32 -2.13 -5.21
C GLY A 127 -9.81 -1.77 -3.81
N ALA A 128 -8.94 -2.59 -3.22
CA ALA A 128 -8.36 -2.34 -1.90
C ALA A 128 -7.37 -1.16 -1.89
N ILE A 129 -6.68 -0.86 -3.01
CA ILE A 129 -5.71 0.26 -3.09
C ILE A 129 -6.35 1.59 -2.65
N SER A 130 -7.57 1.86 -3.10
CA SER A 130 -8.26 3.12 -2.80
C SER A 130 -8.82 3.19 -1.38
N ARG A 131 -9.09 2.02 -0.76
CA ARG A 131 -9.66 1.92 0.59
C ARG A 131 -8.60 1.87 1.68
N ARG A 132 -7.36 1.50 1.33
CA ARG A 132 -6.27 1.33 2.29
C ARG A 132 -5.95 2.67 2.97
N GLY A 133 -6.38 2.80 4.23
CA GLY A 133 -5.93 3.84 5.14
C GLY A 133 -4.66 3.44 5.89
N GLY A 134 -4.07 4.41 6.59
CA GLY A 134 -3.13 4.16 7.68
C GLY A 134 -3.76 4.69 8.97
N ASP A 135 -4.88 4.09 9.39
CA ASP A 135 -5.52 4.46 10.66
C ASP A 135 -4.77 3.78 11.82
N ASP A 136 -4.61 4.54 12.90
CA ASP A 136 -3.96 4.08 14.13
C ASP A 136 -4.96 3.59 15.17
N ARG A 137 -6.26 3.70 14.86
CA ARG A 137 -7.36 3.32 15.74
C ARG A 137 -7.85 1.93 15.37
N PHE A 138 -7.53 0.97 16.22
CA PHE A 138 -8.01 -0.40 16.10
C PHE A 138 -9.20 -0.65 17.03
N GLY A 139 -10.17 -1.43 16.55
CA GLY A 139 -11.26 -1.94 17.38
C GLY A 139 -10.77 -3.01 18.35
N SER A 140 -11.45 -3.13 19.50
CA SER A 140 -11.10 -4.01 20.63
C SER A 140 -11.41 -5.51 20.44
N ARG A 141 -11.87 -5.90 19.25
CA ARG A 141 -12.27 -7.28 18.95
C ARG A 141 -11.09 -8.06 18.37
N PRO A 142 -10.81 -9.30 18.84
CA PRO A 142 -9.71 -10.10 18.32
C PRO A 142 -9.89 -10.46 16.84
N LEU A 143 -8.76 -10.68 16.16
CA LEU A 143 -8.72 -11.24 14.82
C LEU A 143 -9.17 -12.71 14.85
N PRO A 144 -10.08 -13.15 13.96
CA PRO A 144 -10.46 -14.55 13.89
C PRO A 144 -9.26 -15.43 13.49
N PRO A 145 -9.17 -16.66 14.02
CA PRO A 145 -8.22 -17.65 13.56
C PRO A 145 -8.36 -17.85 12.04
N GLY A 146 -7.25 -17.82 11.30
CA GLY A 146 -7.21 -18.04 9.84
C GLY A 146 -7.10 -16.79 8.97
N TYR A 147 -7.46 -15.59 9.47
CA TYR A 147 -7.31 -14.35 8.69
C TYR A 147 -5.84 -14.05 8.36
N LEU A 148 -4.94 -14.38 9.28
CA LEU A 148 -3.50 -14.22 9.09
C LEU A 148 -2.90 -15.23 8.09
N GLY A 149 -3.59 -16.34 7.81
CA GLY A 149 -3.15 -17.32 6.82
C GLY A 149 -3.08 -16.71 5.42
N LEU A 150 -4.13 -15.98 5.03
CA LEU A 150 -4.22 -15.33 3.72
C LEU A 150 -3.09 -14.32 3.48
N VAL A 151 -2.80 -13.45 4.47
CA VAL A 151 -1.69 -12.50 4.32
C VAL A 151 -0.33 -13.20 4.26
N SER A 152 -0.17 -14.30 4.99
CA SER A 152 1.06 -15.10 5.00
C SER A 152 1.29 -15.80 3.65
N GLU A 153 0.25 -16.42 3.08
CA GLU A 153 0.30 -17.05 1.75
C GLU A 153 0.64 -16.06 0.64
N ARG A 154 0.08 -14.84 0.72
CA ARG A 154 0.34 -13.77 -0.25
C ARG A 154 1.78 -13.28 -0.20
N ALA A 155 2.34 -13.11 1.00
CA ALA A 155 3.75 -12.80 1.16
C ALA A 155 4.66 -13.92 0.62
N ALA A 156 4.32 -15.18 0.94
CA ALA A 156 5.10 -16.34 0.52
C ALA A 156 5.18 -16.49 -1.01
N THR A 157 4.08 -16.19 -1.71
CA THR A 157 4.05 -16.16 -3.19
C THR A 157 5.02 -15.16 -3.79
N LEU A 158 5.41 -14.14 -3.02
CA LEU A 158 6.36 -13.09 -3.39
C LEU A 158 7.74 -13.28 -2.73
N GLY A 159 8.03 -14.45 -2.16
CA GLY A 159 9.33 -14.80 -1.60
C GLY A 159 9.62 -14.22 -0.21
N ALA A 160 8.61 -13.71 0.49
CA ALA A 160 8.74 -13.19 1.84
C ALA A 160 7.96 -14.04 2.86
N THR A 161 8.40 -14.04 4.11
CA THR A 161 7.75 -14.75 5.20
C THR A 161 7.06 -13.76 6.13
N VAL A 162 5.82 -14.06 6.55
CA VAL A 162 5.15 -13.34 7.64
C VAL A 162 5.35 -14.13 8.93
N HIS A 163 6.00 -13.50 9.90
CA HIS A 163 6.23 -14.06 11.22
C HIS A 163 5.26 -13.45 12.23
N ARG A 164 4.60 -14.31 13.01
CA ARG A 164 3.86 -13.93 14.20
C ARG A 164 4.68 -14.32 15.43
N PRO A 165 5.27 -13.37 16.17
CA PRO A 165 6.03 -13.68 17.37
C PRO A 165 5.14 -14.36 18.42
N ALA A 166 5.64 -15.44 19.03
CA ALA A 166 5.05 -16.02 20.23
C ALA A 166 5.25 -15.08 21.44
N ASP A 167 4.50 -15.25 22.52
CA ASP A 167 4.39 -14.30 23.64
C ASP A 167 5.74 -13.71 24.11
N ALA A 168 6.72 -14.55 24.49
CA ALA A 168 8.02 -14.05 24.95
C ALA A 168 8.83 -13.31 23.87
N ALA A 169 8.66 -13.66 22.60
CA ALA A 169 9.27 -12.97 21.47
C ALA A 169 8.51 -11.69 21.10
N ARG A 170 7.19 -11.66 21.35
CA ARG A 170 6.33 -10.49 21.19
C ARG A 170 6.74 -9.39 22.17
N ASP A 171 7.01 -9.73 23.42
CA ASP A 171 7.45 -8.76 24.44
C ASP A 171 8.76 -8.09 24.04
N ARG A 172 9.72 -8.86 23.51
CA ARG A 172 10.97 -8.30 22.97
C ARG A 172 10.74 -7.38 21.77
N LEU A 173 9.83 -7.75 20.88
CA LEU A 173 9.47 -6.90 19.74
C LEU A 173 8.85 -5.58 20.21
N VAL A 174 7.94 -5.63 21.20
CA VAL A 174 7.33 -4.42 21.79
C VAL A 174 8.39 -3.53 22.41
N ALA A 175 9.31 -4.10 23.21
CA ALA A 175 10.42 -3.34 23.79
C ALA A 175 11.31 -2.68 22.73
N ALA A 176 11.60 -3.37 21.61
CA ALA A 176 12.35 -2.79 20.49
C ALA A 176 11.59 -1.65 19.80
N ILE A 177 10.25 -1.77 19.67
CA ILE A 177 9.39 -0.71 19.13
C ILE A 177 9.41 0.52 20.03
N GLU A 178 9.25 0.32 21.33
CA GLU A 178 9.28 1.40 22.32
C GLU A 178 10.64 2.09 22.32
N LEU A 179 11.75 1.34 22.33
CA LEU A 179 13.09 1.90 22.28
C LEU A 179 13.31 2.76 21.03
N ALA A 180 12.83 2.32 19.86
CA ALA A 180 12.88 3.11 18.63
C ALA A 180 12.09 4.42 18.75
N ALA A 181 10.88 4.36 19.30
CA ALA A 181 10.04 5.54 19.52
C ALA A 181 10.71 6.56 20.46
N HIS A 182 11.41 6.09 21.50
CA HIS A 182 12.21 6.95 22.39
C HIS A 182 13.35 7.63 21.63
N HIS A 183 14.09 6.91 20.79
CA HIS A 183 15.14 7.50 19.96
C HIS A 183 14.61 8.56 18.99
N HIS A 184 13.41 8.38 18.45
CA HIS A 184 12.77 9.35 17.56
C HIS A 184 12.23 10.59 18.29
N SER A 185 11.87 10.45 19.57
CA SER A 185 11.31 11.52 20.41
C SER A 185 12.37 12.46 20.99
N ILE A 186 13.65 12.07 20.97
CA ILE A 186 14.76 12.92 21.41
C ILE A 186 15.17 13.82 20.23
N PRO A 187 15.03 15.16 20.33
CA PRO A 187 15.54 16.05 19.30
C PRO A 187 17.05 15.86 19.19
N THR A 188 17.55 15.54 18.00
CA THR A 188 18.99 15.55 17.73
C THR A 188 19.52 16.93 18.13
N PRO A 189 20.49 17.05 19.05
CA PRO A 189 21.01 18.36 19.43
C PRO A 189 21.60 18.99 18.17
N SER A 190 20.92 20.01 17.64
CA SER A 190 21.39 20.74 16.48
C SER A 190 22.69 21.43 16.90
N ASN A 191 23.81 21.03 16.30
CA ASN A 191 25.11 21.63 16.58
C ASN A 191 25.26 22.99 15.88
N ARG A 192 24.24 23.86 15.99
CA ARG A 192 24.26 25.24 15.52
C ARG A 192 24.43 26.18 16.71
N PRO A 193 25.57 26.87 16.84
CA PRO A 193 25.68 27.93 17.83
C PRO A 193 24.77 29.10 17.42
N GLY A 194 23.75 29.40 18.23
CA GLY A 194 23.07 30.70 18.21
C GLY A 194 21.65 30.79 17.62
N GLY A 195 20.89 29.71 17.50
CA GLY A 195 19.48 29.79 17.09
C GLY A 195 18.51 29.63 18.28
N LEU A 196 17.77 30.68 18.65
CA LEU A 196 16.64 30.55 19.57
C LEU A 196 15.60 29.57 18.98
N PRO A 197 15.00 28.65 19.75
CA PRO A 197 13.94 27.78 19.26
C PRO A 197 12.71 28.63 18.93
N ARG A 198 12.35 28.72 17.65
CA ARG A 198 11.03 29.20 17.23
C ARG A 198 10.09 28.02 17.10
N ASP A 199 8.94 28.20 17.74
CA ASP A 199 7.67 27.51 17.53
C ASP A 199 7.70 26.01 17.86
N ILE A 200 7.42 25.74 19.14
CA ILE A 200 6.86 24.47 19.61
C ILE A 200 5.48 24.34 18.95
N GLU A 201 5.44 23.89 17.69
CA GLU A 201 4.25 23.22 17.18
C GLU A 201 3.98 22.07 18.15
N ARG A 202 2.78 22.10 18.75
CA ARG A 202 2.31 21.11 19.71
C ARG A 202 2.50 19.72 19.11
N THR A 203 3.56 19.03 19.52
CA THR A 203 3.69 17.59 19.38
C THR A 203 2.41 17.01 19.98
N PRO A 204 1.58 16.26 19.24
CA PRO A 204 0.52 15.52 19.90
C PRO A 204 1.22 14.65 20.93
N ALA A 205 0.71 14.71 22.17
CA ALA A 205 1.26 13.98 23.28
C ALA A 205 1.54 12.54 22.85
N ILE A 206 2.72 12.03 23.20
CA ILE A 206 3.02 10.61 23.17
C ILE A 206 2.00 9.97 24.11
N GLU A 207 0.83 9.60 23.58
CA GLU A 207 -0.13 8.79 24.32
C GLU A 207 0.57 7.46 24.54
N ASN A 208 0.99 7.27 25.79
CA ASN A 208 1.52 6.04 26.34
C ASN A 208 0.62 4.88 25.90
N HIS A 209 1.02 4.16 24.84
CA HIS A 209 0.40 2.90 24.41
C HIS A 209 0.78 1.75 25.37
N HIS A 210 0.72 2.01 26.67
CA HIS A 210 0.87 0.99 27.69
C HIS A 210 -0.49 0.30 27.89
N ALA A 211 -0.52 -1.00 27.57
CA ALA A 211 -1.40 -1.98 28.20
C ALA A 211 -2.93 -1.78 28.10
N THR A 212 -3.46 -1.25 26.99
CA THR A 212 -4.76 -1.73 26.54
C THR A 212 -4.57 -3.13 25.97
N THR A 213 -5.47 -4.06 26.29
CA THR A 213 -5.53 -5.40 25.68
C THR A 213 -5.68 -5.24 24.16
N ASP A 214 -4.56 -5.03 23.47
CA ASP A 214 -4.58 -4.66 22.08
C ASP A 214 -4.93 -5.91 21.31
N SER A 215 -6.18 -6.00 20.85
CA SER A 215 -6.71 -7.07 20.00
C SER A 215 -6.07 -7.09 18.61
N THR A 216 -5.00 -6.32 18.44
CA THR A 216 -4.13 -6.29 17.27
C THR A 216 -3.06 -7.35 17.37
N GLU A 217 -2.59 -7.77 16.20
CA GLU A 217 -1.44 -8.64 16.07
C GLU A 217 -0.26 -7.85 15.53
N LEU A 218 0.94 -8.19 16.00
CA LEU A 218 2.18 -7.69 15.45
C LEU A 218 2.75 -8.75 14.52
N LEU A 219 2.97 -8.36 13.26
CA LEU A 219 3.56 -9.19 12.23
C LEU A 219 4.93 -8.63 11.86
N ILE A 220 5.87 -9.53 11.57
CA ILE A 220 7.16 -9.16 10.98
C ILE A 220 7.22 -9.76 9.58
N LEU A 221 7.36 -8.91 8.57
CA LEU A 221 7.68 -9.35 7.22
C LEU A 221 9.19 -9.57 7.15
N GLY A 222 9.64 -10.75 6.73
CA GLY A 222 11.06 -11.09 6.63
C GLY A 222 11.44 -11.70 5.28
N THR A 223 12.71 -11.55 4.93
CA THR A 223 13.33 -12.15 3.72
C THR A 223 14.57 -12.95 4.07
N ARG A 224 14.98 -13.87 3.19
CA ARG A 224 16.16 -14.72 3.39
C ARG A 224 17.47 -13.93 3.41
N THR A 225 17.55 -12.86 2.63
CA THR A 225 18.71 -11.96 2.53
C THR A 225 18.27 -10.51 2.77
N ASP A 226 19.23 -9.59 2.87
CA ASP A 226 19.01 -8.16 3.12
C ASP A 226 19.75 -7.29 2.08
N ASP A 227 19.83 -7.79 0.86
CA ASP A 227 20.37 -7.09 -0.31
C ASP A 227 19.28 -6.25 -1.02
N PRO A 228 19.65 -5.34 -1.94
CA PRO A 228 18.69 -4.47 -2.63
C PRO A 228 17.57 -5.20 -3.38
N ARG A 229 17.84 -6.41 -3.89
CA ARG A 229 16.81 -7.23 -4.55
C ARG A 229 15.81 -7.76 -3.53
N ALA A 230 16.29 -8.27 -2.40
CA ALA A 230 15.42 -8.65 -1.30
C ALA A 230 14.59 -7.49 -0.74
N HIS A 231 15.13 -6.26 -0.71
CA HIS A 231 14.37 -5.06 -0.32
C HIS A 231 13.25 -4.76 -1.31
N LEU A 232 13.51 -4.86 -2.62
CA LEU A 232 12.51 -4.65 -3.65
C LEU A 232 11.39 -5.70 -3.56
N ASP A 233 11.75 -6.98 -3.44
CA ASP A 233 10.80 -8.08 -3.30
C ASP A 233 10.00 -7.99 -1.99
N ALA A 234 10.63 -7.56 -0.89
CA ALA A 234 9.95 -7.27 0.37
C ALA A 234 8.93 -6.16 0.24
N GLY A 235 9.20 -5.14 -0.57
CA GLY A 235 8.25 -4.08 -0.90
C GLY A 235 7.00 -4.61 -1.60
N GLU A 236 7.17 -5.50 -2.58
CA GLU A 236 6.04 -6.14 -3.25
C GLU A 236 5.21 -6.98 -2.28
N ALA A 237 5.88 -7.80 -1.46
CA ALA A 237 5.23 -8.62 -0.46
C ALA A 237 4.49 -7.77 0.60
N LEU A 238 5.09 -6.67 1.05
CA LEU A 238 4.47 -5.71 1.95
C LEU A 238 3.18 -5.16 1.35
N SER A 239 3.23 -4.71 0.09
CA SER A 239 2.03 -4.26 -0.62
C SER A 239 0.95 -5.34 -0.68
N ALA A 240 1.31 -6.57 -1.03
CA ALA A 240 0.38 -7.69 -1.08
C ALA A 240 -0.28 -7.98 0.28
N VAL A 241 0.50 -7.96 1.38
CA VAL A 241 -0.01 -8.12 2.75
C VAL A 241 -1.02 -7.04 3.09
N LEU A 242 -0.68 -5.77 2.86
CA LEU A 242 -1.53 -4.63 3.22
C LEU A 242 -2.84 -4.63 2.40
N LEU A 243 -2.75 -4.83 1.09
CA LEU A 243 -3.94 -4.87 0.23
C LEU A 243 -4.82 -6.09 0.53
N THR A 244 -4.22 -7.22 0.90
CA THR A 244 -4.97 -8.42 1.31
C THR A 244 -5.71 -8.16 2.62
N ALA A 245 -5.05 -7.55 3.61
CA ALA A 245 -5.66 -7.16 4.88
C ALA A 245 -6.84 -6.20 4.66
N THR A 246 -6.65 -5.14 3.88
CA THR A 246 -7.72 -4.20 3.52
C THR A 246 -8.86 -4.88 2.77
N ASN A 247 -8.57 -5.84 1.89
CA ASN A 247 -9.60 -6.57 1.16
C ASN A 247 -10.49 -7.42 2.07
N ILE A 248 -9.94 -7.98 3.16
CA ILE A 248 -10.71 -8.76 4.14
C ILE A 248 -11.23 -7.92 5.32
N GLY A 249 -11.19 -6.58 5.19
CA GLY A 249 -11.77 -5.64 6.15
C GLY A 249 -10.93 -5.43 7.41
N LEU A 250 -9.62 -5.57 7.32
CA LEU A 250 -8.67 -5.26 8.39
C LEU A 250 -7.91 -3.97 8.12
N ASP A 251 -7.56 -3.28 9.20
CA ASP A 251 -6.69 -2.11 9.18
C ASP A 251 -5.26 -2.52 9.50
N THR A 252 -4.31 -1.76 8.95
CA THR A 252 -2.88 -2.02 9.08
C THR A 252 -2.09 -0.73 9.28
N ARG A 253 -1.14 -0.76 10.21
CA ARG A 253 -0.11 0.28 10.39
C ARG A 253 1.26 -0.32 10.21
N ILE A 254 2.10 0.32 9.39
CA ILE A 254 3.52 -0.02 9.26
C ILE A 254 4.29 0.71 10.35
N LEU A 255 5.11 -0.02 11.11
CA LEU A 255 6.00 0.55 12.12
C LEU A 255 7.40 0.65 11.52
N THR A 256 7.80 1.86 11.14
CA THR A 256 9.03 2.12 10.37
C THR A 256 10.22 2.46 11.26
N GLU A 257 9.97 2.98 12.45
CA GLU A 257 10.97 3.49 13.40
C GLU A 257 11.98 2.41 13.80
N PRO A 258 11.58 1.19 14.19
CA PRO A 258 12.53 0.16 14.62
C PRO A 258 13.39 -0.34 13.45
N MET A 259 12.83 -0.27 12.23
CA MET A 259 13.52 -0.68 11.02
C MET A 259 14.53 0.35 10.54
N ALA A 260 14.54 1.59 11.05
CA ALA A 260 15.55 2.57 10.70
C ALA A 260 16.92 2.27 11.36
N HIS A 261 16.93 1.61 12.53
CA HIS A 261 18.15 1.36 13.31
C HIS A 261 18.72 -0.04 13.10
N GLU A 262 19.97 -0.13 12.65
CA GLU A 262 20.64 -1.42 12.38
C GLU A 262 20.76 -2.31 13.62
N ALA A 263 21.04 -1.71 14.79
CA ALA A 263 21.10 -2.44 16.05
C ALA A 263 19.76 -3.12 16.39
N LEU A 264 18.64 -2.41 16.21
CA LEU A 264 17.31 -2.96 16.45
C LEU A 264 16.93 -4.02 15.43
N ARG A 265 17.29 -3.85 14.15
CA ARG A 265 17.13 -4.90 13.13
C ARG A 265 17.88 -6.18 13.51
N THR A 266 19.11 -6.04 14.03
CA THR A 266 19.94 -7.17 14.48
C THR A 266 19.36 -7.87 15.70
N GLU A 267 18.84 -7.09 16.65
CA GLU A 267 18.15 -7.58 17.86
C GLU A 267 16.91 -8.40 17.47
N ILE A 268 16.04 -7.84 16.64
CA ILE A 268 14.82 -8.50 16.15
C ILE A 268 15.17 -9.78 15.38
N ARG A 269 16.15 -9.71 14.46
CA ARG A 269 16.62 -10.88 13.71
C ARG A 269 17.07 -12.00 14.65
N THR A 270 17.85 -11.67 15.68
CA THR A 270 18.49 -12.68 16.53
C THR A 270 17.53 -13.23 17.58
N HIS A 271 16.82 -12.35 18.29
CA HIS A 271 16.08 -12.69 19.50
C HIS A 271 14.58 -12.84 19.30
N VAL A 272 14.03 -12.41 18.16
CA VAL A 272 12.62 -12.59 17.78
C VAL A 272 12.46 -13.59 16.65
N LEU A 273 13.27 -13.48 15.59
CA LEU A 273 13.18 -14.36 14.41
C LEU A 273 14.11 -15.59 14.46
N GLY A 274 14.93 -15.72 15.51
CA GLY A 274 15.86 -16.85 15.67
C GLY A 274 16.86 -16.97 14.52
N ARG A 275 17.28 -15.84 13.93
CA ARG A 275 18.22 -15.72 12.79
C ARG A 275 17.75 -16.39 11.50
N ARG A 276 16.46 -16.72 11.38
CA ARG A 276 15.91 -17.38 10.18
C ARG A 276 15.86 -16.44 9.00
N ASP A 277 15.28 -15.24 9.20
CA ASP A 277 15.08 -14.23 8.17
C ASP A 277 15.55 -12.84 8.64
N HIS A 278 15.78 -11.94 7.69
CA HIS A 278 16.06 -10.54 7.93
C HIS A 278 14.74 -9.75 8.03
N PRO A 279 14.47 -9.03 9.14
CA PRO A 279 13.22 -8.29 9.32
C PRO A 279 13.16 -7.10 8.36
N GLN A 280 12.20 -7.10 7.44
CA GLN A 280 11.99 -6.07 6.42
C GLN A 280 11.02 -4.98 6.86
N ALA A 281 9.90 -5.36 7.48
CA ALA A 281 8.91 -4.43 8.00
C ALA A 281 8.19 -5.02 9.22
N ILE A 282 7.71 -4.16 10.11
CA ILE A 282 6.80 -4.53 11.18
C ILE A 282 5.42 -3.96 10.85
N ILE A 283 4.39 -4.79 10.99
CA ILE A 283 3.01 -4.43 10.66
C ILE A 283 2.15 -4.72 11.89
N ARG A 284 1.48 -3.67 12.41
CA ARG A 284 0.36 -3.85 13.32
C ARG A 284 -0.91 -4.06 12.48
N ILE A 285 -1.67 -5.10 12.79
CA ILE A 285 -2.90 -5.45 12.08
C ILE A 285 -4.04 -5.65 13.07
N GLY A 286 -5.22 -5.13 12.75
CA GLY A 286 -6.38 -5.24 13.63
C GLY A 286 -7.68 -4.99 12.88
N ARG A 287 -8.78 -5.04 13.61
CA ARG A 287 -10.09 -4.65 13.06
C ARG A 287 -10.22 -3.13 13.07
N PRO A 288 -10.93 -2.54 12.10
CA PRO A 288 -11.31 -1.14 12.19
C PRO A 288 -12.18 -0.89 13.42
N THR A 289 -12.12 0.33 13.95
CA THR A 289 -13.12 0.78 14.92
C THR A 289 -14.50 0.87 14.26
N ALA A 290 -15.58 0.78 15.05
CA ALA A 290 -16.95 0.93 14.53
C ALA A 290 -17.17 2.29 13.84
N VAL A 291 -16.44 3.34 14.27
CA VAL A 291 -16.47 4.68 13.68
C VAL A 291 -15.77 4.69 12.32
N ALA A 292 -14.56 4.12 12.22
CA ALA A 292 -13.83 4.02 10.94
C ALA A 292 -14.58 3.16 9.90
N ALA A 293 -15.29 2.12 10.35
CA ALA A 293 -16.09 1.27 9.47
C ALA A 293 -17.24 2.02 8.78
N LEU A 294 -17.82 3.03 9.45
CA LEU A 294 -18.89 3.88 8.90
C LEU A 294 -18.33 4.91 7.90
N ASP A 295 -17.14 5.46 8.15
CA ASP A 295 -16.47 6.39 7.23
C ASP A 295 -16.12 5.73 5.88
N CYS A 296 -15.74 4.45 5.90
CA CYS A 296 -15.53 3.66 4.68
C CYS A 296 -16.82 3.39 3.88
N GLN A 297 -17.99 3.45 4.52
CA GLN A 297 -19.29 3.21 3.87
C GLN A 297 -19.94 4.51 3.35
N GLY A 298 -19.49 5.68 3.83
CA GLY A 298 -20.10 6.99 3.54
C GLY A 298 -19.72 7.66 2.21
N THR A 299 -18.86 7.07 1.39
CA THR A 299 -18.49 7.59 0.05
C THR A 299 -19.18 6.82 -1.08
N SER A 300 -20.46 6.48 -0.91
CA SER A 300 -21.32 6.30 -2.08
C SER A 300 -21.61 7.68 -2.67
N VAL A 301 -21.17 7.91 -3.91
CA VAL A 301 -21.57 9.05 -4.73
C VAL A 301 -23.10 9.20 -4.64
N THR A 302 -23.57 10.24 -3.97
CA THR A 302 -24.93 10.74 -4.18
C THR A 302 -24.99 11.22 -5.62
N ASP A 303 -25.77 10.50 -6.41
CA ASP A 303 -26.15 10.86 -7.78
C ASP A 303 -26.72 12.30 -7.79
N PRO A 304 -26.08 13.28 -8.45
CA PRO A 304 -26.64 14.62 -8.58
C PRO A 304 -27.65 14.59 -9.73
N GLY A 305 -28.83 14.02 -9.48
CA GLY A 305 -29.73 13.68 -10.58
C GLY A 305 -31.13 13.25 -10.21
N THR A 306 -31.72 13.74 -9.12
CA THR A 306 -33.19 13.69 -8.99
C THR A 306 -33.70 14.96 -8.34
N THR A 307 -33.82 15.99 -9.16
CA THR A 307 -34.69 17.13 -8.87
C THR A 307 -36.12 16.58 -8.73
N ALA A 308 -36.65 16.66 -7.51
CA ALA A 308 -38.05 16.39 -7.25
C ALA A 308 -38.92 17.32 -8.10
N ALA A 309 -39.69 16.75 -9.03
CA ALA A 309 -40.77 17.44 -9.71
C ALA A 309 -42.08 17.30 -8.89
N PRO A 310 -42.94 18.33 -8.86
CA PRO A 310 -44.04 18.42 -7.92
C PRO A 310 -45.22 17.52 -8.30
N ARG A 311 -45.96 17.11 -7.26
CA ARG A 311 -47.20 16.33 -7.32
C ARG A 311 -48.21 16.94 -8.29
N GLY A 312 -48.48 16.24 -9.40
CA GLY A 312 -49.61 16.49 -10.29
C GLY A 312 -50.55 15.29 -10.32
N ARG A 313 -51.80 15.49 -9.89
CA ARG A 313 -52.91 14.54 -9.97
C ARG A 313 -53.25 14.25 -11.43
N TYR A 314 -53.38 12.99 -11.83
CA TYR A 314 -54.36 12.52 -12.83
C TYR A 314 -54.65 11.02 -12.64
N ALA A 315 -55.92 10.66 -12.81
CA ALA A 315 -56.57 9.38 -12.53
C ALA A 315 -56.27 8.28 -13.59
N PRO A 316 -56.61 7.00 -13.35
CA PRO A 316 -56.15 5.88 -14.17
C PRO A 316 -57.02 5.68 -15.42
N TYR A 317 -56.39 5.38 -16.55
CA TYR A 317 -57.05 4.87 -17.76
C TYR A 317 -57.08 3.34 -17.72
N ALA A 318 -58.26 2.78 -18.02
CA ALA A 318 -58.54 1.35 -18.11
C ALA A 318 -58.00 0.75 -19.42
N GLU A 319 -57.45 -0.47 -19.34
CA GLU A 319 -57.14 -1.31 -20.50
C GLU A 319 -58.38 -2.12 -20.93
N PRO A 320 -58.63 -2.32 -22.25
CA PRO A 320 -59.65 -3.25 -22.72
C PRO A 320 -59.07 -4.65 -22.89
N MET A 321 -59.75 -5.64 -22.29
CA MET A 321 -59.54 -7.07 -22.54
C MET A 321 -59.86 -7.42 -24.00
N ALA A 322 -58.86 -7.86 -24.76
CA ALA A 322 -59.04 -8.53 -26.04
C ALA A 322 -59.34 -10.02 -25.82
N ARG A 323 -60.52 -10.43 -26.29
CA ARG A 323 -60.98 -11.82 -26.41
C ARG A 323 -60.17 -12.54 -27.50
N ASN A 324 -59.57 -13.69 -27.18
CA ASN A 324 -59.22 -14.70 -28.17
C ASN A 324 -60.08 -15.94 -27.94
N GLY A 325 -61.02 -16.16 -28.86
CA GLY A 325 -61.75 -17.42 -29.01
C GLY A 325 -60.88 -18.47 -29.70
N ILE A 326 -61.00 -19.71 -29.23
CA ILE A 326 -60.53 -20.93 -29.90
C ILE A 326 -61.80 -21.68 -30.34
N PRO A 327 -61.87 -22.23 -31.57
CA PRO A 327 -63.08 -22.89 -32.05
C PRO A 327 -63.14 -24.36 -31.62
N ARG A 328 -64.31 -24.77 -31.16
CA ARG A 328 -65.04 -25.98 -31.59
C ARG A 328 -66.51 -25.83 -31.24
#